data_AF-A0A0G1JC29-F1
#
_entry.id   AF-A0A0G1JC29-F1
#
_cell.length_a   1.000
_cell.length_b   1.000
_cell.length_c   1.000
_cell.angle_alpha   90.00
_cell.angle_beta   90.00
_cell.angle_gamma   90.00
#
_symmetry.space_group_name_H-M   'P 1'
#
loop_
_entity.id
_entity.type
_entity.pdbx_description
1 polymer ?
#
loop_
_entity_poly.entity_id
_entity_poly.type
_entity_poly.pdbx_seq_one_letter_code
_entity_poly.pdbx_strand_id
1 'polypeptide(L)'
;EKVERVVIGVSEGQMARESLDFAKMVEEKLQLVVDVEDETLTSRDAQRLSIEAGIKRKKRRNMEDAYSAALMLQKYLDNLA
;
A
#
# COMPACT_ATOMS: atom_id res chain seq x y z
N GLU A 1 -16.58 12.47 2.30
CA GLU A 1 -16.68 10.99 2.23
C GLU A 1 -16.47 10.38 3.60
N LYS A 2 -16.99 9.16 3.83
CA LYS A 2 -16.63 8.31 4.98
C LYS A 2 -15.77 7.15 4.47
N VAL A 3 -14.70 6.85 5.19
CA VAL A 3 -13.85 5.67 4.90
C VAL A 3 -14.53 4.45 5.50
N GLU A 4 -14.71 3.39 4.71
CA GLU A 4 -15.38 2.15 5.13
C GLU A 4 -14.38 1.02 5.44
N ARG A 5 -13.21 1.05 4.80
CA ARG A 5 -12.19 0.01 4.88
C ARG A 5 -10.79 0.59 4.77
N VAL A 6 -9.82 -0.07 5.38
CA VAL A 6 -8.39 0.19 5.24
C VAL A 6 -7.71 -1.04 4.62
N VAL A 7 -6.76 -0.82 3.72
CA VAL A 7 -5.95 -1.89 3.11
C VAL A 7 -4.50 -1.69 3.55
N ILE A 8 -3.87 -2.75 4.06
CA ILE A 8 -2.49 -2.73 4.56
C ILE A 8 -1.63 -3.74 3.81
N GLY A 9 -0.48 -3.28 3.33
CA GLY A 9 0.53 -4.11 2.69
C GLY A 9 1.24 -5.01 3.69
N VAL A 10 1.33 -6.29 3.35
CA VAL A 10 2.11 -7.28 4.07
C VAL A 10 3.23 -7.74 3.16
N SER A 11 4.46 -7.46 3.57
CA SER A 11 5.68 -7.95 2.92
C SER A 11 6.04 -9.36 3.42
N GLU A 12 6.97 -10.03 2.76
CA GLU A 12 7.44 -11.36 3.18
C GLU A 12 8.39 -11.31 4.41
N GLY A 13 8.60 -12.48 5.03
CA GLY A 13 9.62 -12.67 6.06
C GLY A 13 9.26 -12.07 7.42
N GLN A 14 10.25 -11.50 8.13
CA GLN A 14 10.04 -10.96 9.48
C GLN A 14 9.07 -9.77 9.49
N MET A 15 9.08 -8.95 8.44
CA MET A 15 8.18 -7.79 8.29
C MET A 15 6.71 -8.21 8.17
N ALA A 16 6.42 -9.42 7.68
CA ALA A 16 5.06 -9.94 7.56
C ALA A 16 4.32 -9.89 8.89
N ARG A 17 4.98 -10.34 9.97
CA ARG A 17 4.38 -10.42 11.30
C ARG A 17 4.11 -9.02 11.86
N GLU A 18 5.04 -8.10 11.68
CA GLU A 18 4.89 -6.72 12.13
C GLU A 18 3.75 -6.00 11.38
N SER A 19 3.62 -6.20 10.06
CA SER A 19 2.51 -5.66 9.28
C SER A 19 1.15 -6.24 9.72
N LEU A 20 1.09 -7.53 10.03
CA LEU A 20 -0.14 -8.18 10.52
C LEU A 20 -0.54 -7.68 11.91
N ASP A 21 0.42 -7.52 12.82
CA ASP A 21 0.16 -6.98 14.15
C ASP A 21 -0.25 -5.51 14.09
N PHE A 22 0.35 -4.74 13.17
CA PHE A 22 -0.08 -3.37 12.87
C PHE A 22 -1.52 -3.34 12.32
N ALA A 23 -1.87 -4.23 11.40
CA ALA A 23 -3.21 -4.31 10.83
C ALA A 23 -4.28 -4.55 11.90
N LYS A 24 -4.04 -5.47 12.84
CA LYS A 24 -4.93 -5.69 13.99
C LYS A 24 -5.06 -4.45 14.86
N MET A 25 -3.95 -3.78 15.15
CA MET A 25 -3.99 -2.54 15.95
C MET A 25 -4.81 -1.43 15.27
N VAL A 26 -4.72 -1.33 13.93
CA VAL A 26 -5.50 -0.36 13.16
C VAL A 26 -6.99 -0.71 13.18
N GLU A 27 -7.33 -1.99 13.00
CA GLU A 27 -8.71 -2.48 13.06
C GLU A 27 -9.34 -2.17 14.43
N GLU A 28 -8.64 -2.49 15.52
CA GLU A 28 -9.09 -2.24 16.88
C GLU A 28 -9.29 -0.75 17.17
N LYS A 29 -8.37 0.11 16.71
CA LYS A 29 -8.43 1.55 16.99
C LYS A 29 -9.45 2.30 16.13
N LEU A 30 -9.56 1.93 14.86
CA LEU A 30 -10.43 2.63 13.91
C LEU A 30 -11.85 2.05 13.87
N GLN A 31 -12.05 0.82 14.35
CA GLN A 31 -13.32 0.10 14.25
C GLN A 31 -13.79 0.02 12.78
N LEU A 32 -12.84 -0.12 11.85
CA LEU A 32 -13.05 -0.27 10.42
C LEU A 32 -12.47 -1.61 9.98
N VAL A 33 -13.06 -2.19 8.94
CA VAL A 33 -12.54 -3.42 8.35
C VAL A 33 -11.13 -3.15 7.81
N VAL A 34 -10.19 -4.03 8.14
CA VAL A 34 -8.81 -3.98 7.64
C VAL A 34 -8.54 -5.20 6.79
N ASP A 35 -8.23 -4.97 5.51
CA ASP A 35 -7.76 -6.02 4.61
C ASP A 35 -6.25 -5.99 4.49
N VAL A 36 -5.67 -7.16 4.29
CA VAL A 36 -4.24 -7.33 4.08
C VAL A 36 -3.98 -7.76 2.64
N GLU A 37 -3.00 -7.13 2.01
CA GLU A 37 -2.62 -7.43 0.62
C GLU A 37 -1.13 -7.65 0.49
N ASP A 38 -0.75 -8.48 -0.47
CA ASP A 38 0.66 -8.74 -0.77
C ASP A 38 1.28 -7.53 -1.48
N GLU A 39 2.23 -6.88 -0.80
CA GLU A 39 2.92 -5.67 -1.25
C GLU A 39 4.13 -5.99 -2.15
N THR A 40 4.51 -7.26 -2.26
CA THR A 40 5.69 -7.70 -3.00
C THR A 40 5.56 -7.26 -4.46
N LEU A 41 6.53 -6.46 -4.94
CA LEU A 41 6.66 -5.86 -6.29
C LEU A 41 6.12 -4.43 -6.49
N THR A 42 5.35 -3.86 -5.55
CA THR A 42 4.75 -2.53 -5.74
C THR A 42 5.76 -1.38 -5.83
N SER A 43 6.87 -1.44 -5.09
CA SER A 43 7.88 -0.36 -5.07
C SER A 43 8.62 -0.23 -6.40
N ARG A 44 8.91 -1.35 -7.08
CA ARG A 44 9.58 -1.34 -8.40
C ARG A 44 8.65 -0.77 -9.47
N ASP A 45 7.38 -1.13 -9.42
CA ASP A 45 6.37 -0.61 -10.34
C ASP A 45 6.09 0.88 -10.09
N ALA A 46 6.01 1.30 -8.82
CA ALA A 46 5.90 2.71 -8.43
C ALA A 46 7.06 3.53 -9.00
N GLN A 47 8.29 3.03 -8.87
CA GLN A 47 9.47 3.69 -9.39
C GLN A 47 9.44 3.77 -10.92
N ARG A 48 9.10 2.68 -11.61
CA ARG A 48 9.00 2.62 -13.08
C ARG A 48 7.92 3.58 -13.60
N LEU A 49 6.68 3.45 -13.13
CA LEU A 49 5.55 4.25 -13.58
C LEU A 49 5.78 5.74 -13.31
N SER A 50 6.41 6.08 -12.18
CA SER A 50 6.73 7.48 -11.89
C SER A 50 7.80 8.05 -12.82
N ILE A 51 8.73 7.22 -13.33
CA ILE A 51 9.71 7.64 -14.35
C ILE A 51 9.01 7.85 -15.69
N GLU A 52 8.15 6.91 -16.09
CA GLU A 52 7.36 6.99 -17.33
C GLU A 52 6.43 8.20 -17.34
N ALA A 53 5.84 8.55 -16.19
CA ALA A 53 5.04 9.76 -15.99
C ALA A 53 5.85 11.07 -15.97
N GLY A 54 7.16 11.03 -16.17
CA GLY A 54 8.02 12.22 -16.21
C GLY A 54 8.20 12.92 -14.85
N ILE A 55 7.95 12.22 -13.74
CA ILE A 55 8.08 12.82 -12.41
C ILE A 55 9.57 13.05 -12.09
N LYS A 56 9.91 14.29 -11.74
CA LYS A 56 11.28 14.66 -11.34
C LYS A 56 11.78 13.78 -10.19
N ARG A 57 13.05 13.37 -10.26
CA ARG A 57 13.70 12.47 -9.28
C ARG A 57 13.49 12.90 -7.82
N LYS A 58 13.58 14.19 -7.53
CA LYS A 58 13.34 14.74 -6.17
C LYS A 58 11.93 14.46 -5.67
N LYS A 59 10.91 14.71 -6.50
CA LYS A 59 9.50 14.48 -6.14
C LYS A 59 9.21 12.98 -6.00
N ARG A 60 9.76 12.17 -6.89
CA ARG A 60 9.66 10.71 -6.85
C ARG A 60 10.17 10.11 -5.55
N ARG A 61 11.41 10.46 -5.15
CA ARG A 61 12.01 9.96 -3.90
C ARG A 61 11.21 10.35 -2.66
N ASN A 62 10.56 11.51 -2.68
CA ASN A 62 9.74 11.98 -1.56
C ASN A 62 8.35 11.35 -1.50
N MET A 63 7.89 10.69 -2.57
CA MET A 63 6.52 10.18 -2.70
C MET A 63 6.49 8.69 -3.03
N GLU A 64 7.63 7.99 -2.93
CA GLU A 64 7.79 6.60 -3.33
C GLU A 64 6.83 5.67 -2.58
N ASP A 65 6.73 5.84 -1.25
CA ASP A 65 5.82 5.05 -0.41
C ASP A 65 4.35 5.34 -0.77
N ALA A 66 4.00 6.62 -0.98
CA ALA A 66 2.64 7.01 -1.36
C ALA A 66 2.23 6.44 -2.72
N TYR A 67 3.16 6.39 -3.68
CA TYR A 67 2.91 5.79 -4.99
C TYR A 67 2.79 4.27 -4.90
N SER A 68 3.61 3.63 -4.07
CA SER A 68 3.51 2.18 -3.82
C SER A 68 2.16 1.84 -3.20
N ALA A 69 1.72 2.59 -2.19
CA ALA A 69 0.40 2.44 -1.56
C ALA A 69 -0.76 2.66 -2.55
N ALA A 70 -0.65 3.64 -3.45
CA ALA A 70 -1.66 3.89 -4.47
C ALA A 70 -1.78 2.73 -5.48
N LEU A 71 -0.65 2.16 -5.91
CA LEU A 71 -0.65 0.99 -6.81
C LEU A 71 -1.17 -0.27 -6.13
N MET A 72 -0.79 -0.47 -4.87
CA MET A 72 -1.33 -1.57 -4.05
C MET A 72 -2.85 -1.47 -3.93
N LEU A 73 -3.36 -0.26 -3.62
CA LEU A 73 -4.80 -0.03 -3.53
C LEU A 73 -5.49 -0.26 -4.88
N GLN A 74 -4.89 0.18 -6.00
CA GLN A 74 -5.44 -0.09 -7.33
C GLN A 74 -5.56 -1.60 -7.59
N LYS A 75 -4.51 -2.37 -7.33
CA LYS A 75 -4.52 -3.83 -7.48
C LYS A 75 -5.62 -4.49 -6.64
N TYR A 76 -5.76 -4.07 -5.38
CA TYR A 76 -6.81 -4.55 -4.50
C TYR A 76 -8.21 -4.27 -5.08
N LEU A 77 -8.45 -3.05 -5.56
CA LEU A 77 -9.73 -2.67 -6.17
C LEU A 77 -10.01 -3.45 -7.46
N ASP A 78 -8.99 -3.69 -8.28
CA ASP A 78 -9.11 -4.47 -9.51
C ASP A 78 -9.46 -5.95 -9.22
N ASN A 79 -9.01 -6.50 -8.08
CA ASN A 79 -9.35 -7.87 -7.66
C ASN A 79 -10.79 -7.99 -7.11
N LEU A 80 -11.39 -6.90 -6.65
CA LEU A 80 -12.78 -6.88 -6.17
C LEU A 80 -13.80 -6.77 -7.31
N ALA A 81 -13.38 -6.31 -8.49
CA ALA A 81 -14.22 -6.08 -9.67
C ALA A 81 -14.47 -7.38 -10.46
#